data_AF-A0A2H9MG83-F1
#
_entry.id   AF-A0A2H9MG83-F1
#
_cell.length_a   1.000
_cell.length_b   1.000
_cell.length_c   1.000
_cell.angle_alpha   90.00
_cell.angle_beta   90.00
_cell.angle_gamma   90.00
#
_symmetry.space_group_name_H-M   'P 1'
#
loop_
_entity.id
_entity.type
_entity.pdbx_description
1 polymer ?
#
loop_
_entity_poly.entity_id
_entity_poly.type
_entity_poly.pdbx_seq_one_letter_code
_entity_poly.pdbx_strand_id
1 'polypeptide(L)'
;MAEIYIERARNEIMAAESLKKLSEEKTQKQAFRIPSNMTFYSSVISHSYYAIFYAAKSILLTKGIKTSAPEVHKKTYDEFERHLVKTGLLDVKLLEIYKEAVVKANDLLQIFKREKWKGGNFTYNTIPQANKIPADKSLKNAKFFASNIIKVIER
;
A
#
# COMPACT_ATOMS: atom_id res chain seq x y z
N MET A 1 -18.90 -4.32 2.82
CA MET A 1 -17.77 -5.29 2.74
C MET A 1 -16.52 -4.66 2.14
N ALA A 2 -16.64 -3.82 1.11
CA ALA A 2 -15.51 -3.05 0.58
C ALA A 2 -15.00 -2.01 1.61
N GLU A 3 -15.91 -1.42 2.40
CA GLU A 3 -15.60 -0.44 3.46
C GLU A 3 -14.63 -1.01 4.50
N ILE A 4 -14.81 -2.27 4.90
CA ILE A 4 -13.92 -2.94 5.86
C ILE A 4 -12.49 -2.96 5.33
N TYR A 5 -12.30 -3.15 4.03
CA TYR A 5 -10.97 -3.17 3.42
C TYR A 5 -10.39 -1.77 3.18
N ILE A 6 -11.24 -0.75 3.00
CA ILE A 6 -10.81 0.65 3.04
C ILE A 6 -10.27 1.00 4.43
N GLU A 7 -11.00 0.66 5.49
CA GLU A 7 -10.57 0.88 6.87
C GLU A 7 -9.28 0.12 7.20
N ARG A 8 -9.16 -1.13 6.73
CA ARG A 8 -7.88 -1.85 6.84
C ARG A 8 -6.75 -1.11 6.13
N ALA A 9 -6.95 -0.63 4.90
CA ALA A 9 -5.92 0.12 4.18
C ALA A 9 -5.50 1.40 4.93
N ARG A 10 -6.45 2.13 5.53
CA ARG A 10 -6.19 3.31 6.37
C ARG A 10 -5.39 2.95 7.62
N ASN A 11 -5.77 1.88 8.32
CA ASN A 11 -5.07 1.40 9.50
C ASN A 11 -3.62 1.00 9.20
N GLU A 12 -3.38 0.32 8.08
CA GLU A 12 -2.03 -0.05 7.64
C GLU A 12 -1.15 1.18 7.33
N ILE A 13 -1.72 2.24 6.74
CA ILE A 13 -1.01 3.51 6.54
C ILE A 13 -0.66 4.15 7.89
N MET A 14 -1.63 4.25 8.80
CA MET A 14 -1.42 4.82 10.13
C MET A 14 -0.36 4.04 10.93
N ALA A 15 -0.37 2.70 10.84
CA ALA A 15 0.65 1.84 11.44
C ALA A 15 2.04 2.13 10.85
N ALA A 16 2.16 2.19 9.52
CA ALA A 16 3.42 2.49 8.83
C ALA A 16 3.96 3.89 9.20
N GLU A 17 3.11 4.91 9.31
CA GLU A 17 3.49 6.25 9.76
C GLU A 17 3.98 6.25 11.21
N SER A 18 3.23 5.61 12.10
CA SER A 18 3.57 5.51 13.52
C SER A 18 4.91 4.81 13.73
N LEU A 19 5.14 3.69 13.05
CA LEU A 19 6.40 2.94 13.11
C LEU A 19 7.58 3.72 12.54
N LYS A 20 7.35 4.53 11.50
CA LYS A 20 8.37 5.45 10.98
C LYS A 20 8.75 6.50 12.01
N LYS A 21 7.77 7.14 12.66
CA LYS A 21 8.02 8.11 13.74
C LYS A 21 8.81 7.49 14.89
N LEU A 22 8.43 6.28 15.33
CA LEU A 22 9.18 5.52 16.34
C LEU A 22 10.61 5.14 15.92
N SER A 23 10.90 5.14 14.61
CA SER A 23 12.24 4.89 14.09
C SER A 23 13.13 6.14 14.06
N GLU A 24 12.53 7.34 14.01
CA GLU A 24 13.24 8.58 13.66
C GLU A 24 13.19 9.65 14.75
N GLU A 25 12.09 9.74 15.50
CA GLU A 25 11.85 10.80 16.46
C GLU A 25 12.39 10.40 17.84
N LYS A 26 13.37 11.18 18.34
CA LYS A 26 13.99 10.94 19.66
C LYS A 26 12.97 10.99 20.80
N THR A 27 12.03 11.93 20.75
CA THR A 27 10.98 12.11 21.76
C THR A 27 10.06 10.88 21.84
N GLN A 28 9.64 10.35 20.69
CA GLN A 28 8.82 9.14 20.63
C GLN A 28 9.61 7.92 21.13
N LYS A 29 10.87 7.76 20.70
CA LYS A 29 11.73 6.68 21.19
C LYS A 29 11.88 6.72 22.71
N GLN A 30 12.06 7.89 23.30
CA GLN A 30 12.14 8.05 24.76
C GLN A 30 10.83 7.67 25.45
N ALA A 31 9.70 8.17 24.94
CA ALA A 31 8.37 7.87 25.50
C ALA A 31 8.08 6.36 25.55
N PHE A 32 8.49 5.63 24.51
CA PHE A 32 8.29 4.17 24.39
C PHE A 32 9.48 3.34 24.89
N ARG A 33 10.52 3.96 25.48
CA ARG A 33 11.75 3.30 25.95
C ARG A 33 12.45 2.47 24.86
N ILE A 34 12.43 2.94 23.62
CA ILE A 34 13.04 2.29 22.46
C ILE A 34 14.52 2.69 22.36
N PRO A 35 15.46 1.75 22.17
CA PRO A 35 16.87 2.05 21.95
C PRO A 35 17.09 3.02 20.78
N SER A 36 18.08 3.91 20.90
CA SER A 36 18.36 4.94 19.89
C SER A 36 18.65 4.35 18.50
N ASN A 37 19.35 3.21 18.45
CA ASN A 37 19.73 2.49 17.22
C ASN A 37 18.67 1.52 16.66
N MET A 38 17.55 1.30 17.37
CA MET A 38 16.49 0.42 16.91
C MET A 38 15.60 1.12 15.87
N THR A 39 15.27 0.47 14.77
CA THR A 39 14.36 1.02 13.76
C THR A 39 13.35 -0.02 13.29
N PHE A 40 12.23 0.45 12.77
CA PHE A 40 11.11 -0.38 12.31
C PHE A 40 10.89 -0.24 10.80
N TYR A 41 11.92 0.14 10.04
CA TYR A 41 11.80 0.41 8.61
C TYR A 41 11.29 -0.80 7.80
N SER A 42 11.71 -2.02 8.15
CA SER A 42 11.16 -3.24 7.50
C SER A 42 9.65 -3.42 7.78
N SER A 43 9.19 -3.06 8.97
CA SER A 43 7.76 -3.05 9.30
C SER A 43 7.02 -1.95 8.53
N VAL A 44 7.61 -0.76 8.38
CA VAL A 44 7.05 0.31 7.54
C VAL A 44 6.83 -0.18 6.10
N ILE A 45 7.80 -0.88 5.51
CA ILE A 45 7.68 -1.47 4.17
C ILE A 45 6.53 -2.49 4.12
N SER A 46 6.44 -3.37 5.12
CA SER A 46 5.42 -4.41 5.19
C SER A 46 4.01 -3.84 5.30
N HIS A 47 3.78 -2.92 6.24
CA HIS A 47 2.49 -2.25 6.42
C HIS A 47 2.13 -1.39 5.18
N SER A 48 3.11 -0.75 4.55
CA SER A 48 2.89 -0.03 3.27
C SER A 48 2.38 -0.96 2.17
N TYR A 49 2.91 -2.17 2.07
CA TYR A 49 2.41 -3.17 1.12
C TYR A 49 0.97 -3.61 1.45
N TYR A 50 0.68 -3.91 2.72
CA TYR A 50 -0.67 -4.33 3.12
C TYR A 50 -1.72 -3.24 2.89
N ALA A 51 -1.37 -1.97 3.06
CA ALA A 51 -2.24 -0.85 2.69
C ALA A 51 -2.65 -0.90 1.20
N ILE A 52 -1.68 -1.11 0.31
CA ILE A 52 -1.91 -1.25 -1.15
C ILE A 52 -2.76 -2.47 -1.44
N PHE A 53 -2.44 -3.61 -0.82
CA PHE A 53 -3.18 -4.85 -1.00
C PHE A 53 -4.65 -4.71 -0.59
N TYR A 54 -4.93 -4.11 0.57
CA TYR A 54 -6.29 -3.92 1.04
C TYR A 54 -7.06 -2.89 0.21
N ALA A 55 -6.41 -1.81 -0.25
CA ALA A 55 -7.03 -0.88 -1.19
C ALA A 55 -7.37 -1.56 -2.53
N ALA A 56 -6.45 -2.36 -3.10
CA ALA A 56 -6.74 -3.12 -4.32
C ALA A 56 -7.89 -4.12 -4.12
N LYS A 57 -7.92 -4.77 -2.96
CA LYS A 57 -9.00 -5.71 -2.62
C LYS A 57 -10.35 -5.02 -2.44
N SER A 58 -10.40 -3.81 -1.87
CA SER A 58 -11.65 -3.09 -1.69
C SER A 58 -12.30 -2.73 -3.03
N ILE A 59 -11.55 -2.19 -3.99
CA ILE A 59 -12.08 -1.86 -5.33
C ILE A 59 -12.50 -3.10 -6.14
N LEU A 60 -11.81 -4.23 -5.99
CA LEU A 60 -12.25 -5.48 -6.63
C LEU A 60 -13.58 -5.96 -6.06
N LEU A 61 -13.78 -5.81 -4.74
CA LEU A 61 -15.04 -6.17 -4.09
C LEU A 61 -16.22 -5.30 -4.53
N THR A 62 -16.00 -4.01 -4.86
CA THR A 62 -17.08 -3.17 -5.44
C THR A 62 -17.52 -3.65 -6.83
N LYS A 63 -16.72 -4.50 -7.47
CA LYS A 63 -17.04 -5.17 -8.74
C LYS A 63 -17.51 -6.62 -8.57
N GLY A 64 -17.76 -7.06 -7.33
CA GLY A 64 -18.14 -8.44 -7.05
C GLY A 64 -17.00 -9.46 -7.17
N ILE A 65 -15.76 -9.02 -7.40
CA ILE A 65 -14.60 -9.89 -7.59
C ILE A 65 -13.99 -10.20 -6.22
N LYS A 66 -14.04 -11.47 -5.82
CA LYS A 66 -13.51 -11.95 -4.55
C LYS A 66 -12.19 -12.69 -4.78
N THR A 67 -11.22 -12.44 -3.90
CA THR A 67 -9.95 -13.16 -3.86
C THR A 67 -9.73 -13.78 -2.49
N SER A 68 -9.40 -15.07 -2.48
CA SER A 68 -9.28 -15.93 -1.30
C SER A 68 -7.99 -16.74 -1.32
N ALA A 69 -7.63 -17.29 -0.16
CA ALA A 69 -6.52 -18.23 -0.03
C ALA A 69 -6.79 -19.53 -0.83
N PRO A 70 -5.74 -20.26 -1.25
CA PRO A 70 -4.31 -19.91 -1.15
C PRO A 70 -3.91 -18.79 -2.14
N GLU A 71 -2.71 -18.23 -1.99
CA GLU A 71 -2.12 -17.24 -2.91
C GLU A 71 -2.93 -15.95 -3.11
N VAL A 72 -3.65 -15.51 -2.07
CA VAL A 72 -4.54 -14.34 -2.14
C VAL A 72 -3.84 -13.10 -2.69
N HIS A 73 -2.57 -12.86 -2.33
CA HIS A 73 -1.78 -11.73 -2.81
C HIS A 73 -1.46 -11.78 -4.31
N LYS A 74 -1.30 -12.99 -4.86
CA LYS A 74 -1.15 -13.18 -6.32
C LYS A 74 -2.48 -12.94 -7.02
N LYS A 75 -3.53 -13.60 -6.54
CA LYS A 75 -4.88 -13.45 -7.11
C LYS A 75 -5.35 -11.99 -7.09
N THR A 76 -5.20 -11.26 -5.98
CA THR A 76 -5.59 -9.83 -5.90
C THR A 76 -4.82 -8.97 -6.90
N TYR A 77 -3.53 -9.22 -7.12
CA TYR A 77 -2.76 -8.51 -8.14
C TYR A 77 -3.25 -8.85 -9.55
N ASP A 78 -3.40 -10.14 -9.86
CA ASP A 78 -3.80 -10.62 -11.18
C ASP A 78 -5.21 -10.12 -11.55
N GLU A 79 -6.15 -10.13 -10.60
CA GLU A 79 -7.51 -9.61 -10.78
C GLU A 79 -7.52 -8.08 -10.94
N PHE A 80 -6.70 -7.35 -10.17
CA PHE A 80 -6.56 -5.90 -10.30
C PHE A 80 -6.06 -5.53 -11.70
N GLU A 81 -5.01 -6.20 -12.18
CA GLU A 81 -4.49 -6.00 -13.55
C GLU A 81 -5.56 -6.32 -14.60
N ARG A 82 -6.20 -7.49 -14.51
CA ARG A 82 -7.12 -8.00 -15.53
C ARG A 82 -8.37 -7.15 -15.65
N HIS A 83 -8.98 -6.77 -14.53
CA HIS A 83 -10.32 -6.16 -14.53
C HIS A 83 -10.34 -4.65 -14.40
N LEU A 84 -9.29 -4.03 -13.86
CA LEU A 84 -9.24 -2.58 -13.64
C LEU A 84 -8.27 -1.88 -14.61
N VAL A 85 -7.11 -2.48 -14.86
CA VAL A 85 -6.05 -1.86 -15.68
C VAL A 85 -6.21 -2.21 -17.16
N LYS A 86 -6.23 -3.49 -17.51
CA LYS A 86 -6.30 -3.94 -18.92
C LYS A 86 -7.59 -3.57 -19.63
N THR A 87 -8.67 -3.39 -18.88
CA THR A 87 -9.97 -2.93 -19.40
C THR A 87 -10.04 -1.42 -19.60
N GLY A 88 -9.05 -0.67 -19.11
CA GLY A 88 -9.09 0.81 -19.07
C GLY A 88 -10.07 1.39 -18.06
N LEU A 89 -10.79 0.55 -17.29
CA LEU A 89 -11.83 1.00 -16.37
C LEU A 89 -11.28 1.97 -15.32
N LEU A 90 -10.11 1.68 -14.77
CA LEU A 90 -9.49 2.53 -13.75
C LEU A 90 -9.01 3.85 -14.33
N ASP A 91 -8.49 3.87 -15.57
CA ASP A 91 -8.09 5.11 -16.24
C ASP A 91 -9.29 6.04 -16.45
N VAL A 92 -10.43 5.50 -16.88
CA VAL A 92 -11.69 6.27 -17.03
C VAL A 92 -12.09 6.88 -15.68
N LYS A 93 -12.09 6.08 -14.61
CA LYS A 93 -12.44 6.56 -13.27
C LYS A 93 -11.48 7.61 -12.71
N LEU A 94 -10.19 7.46 -12.96
CA LEU A 94 -9.19 8.46 -12.57
C LEU A 94 -9.34 9.75 -13.38
N LEU A 95 -9.62 9.65 -14.69
CA LEU A 95 -9.86 10.82 -15.54
C LEU A 95 -11.11 11.58 -15.10
N GLU A 96 -12.20 10.88 -14.76
CA GLU A 96 -13.39 11.51 -14.17
C GLU A 96 -13.02 12.30 -12.90
N ILE A 97 -12.08 11.79 -12.08
CA ILE A 97 -11.63 12.40 -10.82
C ILE A 97 -10.83 13.68 -11.06
N TYR A 98 -9.78 13.57 -11.86
CA TYR A 98 -8.78 14.61 -12.00
C TYR A 98 -9.09 15.58 -13.14
N LYS A 99 -10.02 15.25 -14.04
CA LYS A 99 -10.36 15.99 -15.28
C LYS A 99 -9.18 16.15 -16.26
N GLU A 100 -8.05 15.53 -15.97
CA GLU A 100 -6.83 15.45 -16.76
C GLU A 100 -6.08 14.15 -16.44
N ALA A 101 -5.19 13.71 -17.33
CA ALA A 101 -4.46 12.45 -17.21
C ALA A 101 -3.28 12.50 -16.21
N VAL A 102 -3.57 12.90 -14.97
CA VAL A 102 -2.59 13.09 -13.88
C VAL A 102 -2.13 11.77 -13.27
N VAL A 103 -3.01 10.77 -13.25
CA VAL A 103 -2.73 9.44 -12.68
C VAL A 103 -3.22 8.37 -13.65
N LYS A 104 -2.32 7.46 -14.06
CA LYS A 104 -2.66 6.34 -14.93
C LYS A 104 -2.80 5.05 -14.14
N ALA A 105 -3.72 4.18 -14.56
CA ALA A 105 -3.92 2.86 -13.95
C ALA A 105 -2.64 2.01 -13.99
N ASN A 106 -1.86 2.12 -15.06
CA ASN A 106 -0.58 1.42 -15.18
C ASN A 106 0.45 1.87 -14.12
N ASP A 107 0.47 3.14 -13.73
CA ASP A 107 1.38 3.62 -12.67
C ASP A 107 1.04 2.97 -11.32
N LEU A 108 -0.25 2.87 -11.02
CA LEU A 108 -0.76 2.18 -9.84
C LEU A 108 -0.42 0.68 -9.89
N LEU A 109 -0.56 0.03 -11.04
CA LEU A 109 -0.17 -1.37 -11.22
C LEU A 109 1.32 -1.61 -10.97
N GLN A 110 2.19 -0.72 -11.47
CA GLN A 110 3.64 -0.83 -11.27
C GLN A 110 4.05 -0.59 -9.82
N ILE A 111 3.35 0.32 -9.12
CA ILE A 111 3.49 0.47 -7.67
C ILE A 111 3.14 -0.84 -6.97
N PHE A 112 1.97 -1.42 -7.26
CA PHE A 112 1.52 -2.65 -6.62
C PHE A 112 2.49 -3.81 -6.85
N LYS A 113 2.97 -3.98 -8.09
CA LYS A 113 3.96 -5.01 -8.46
C LYS A 113 5.24 -4.88 -7.63
N ARG A 114 5.80 -3.66 -7.59
CA ARG A 114 7.06 -3.38 -6.87
C ARG A 114 6.93 -3.59 -5.37
N GLU A 115 5.89 -3.06 -4.73
CA GLU A 115 5.72 -3.16 -3.28
C GLU A 115 5.47 -4.62 -2.85
N LYS A 116 4.71 -5.39 -3.65
CA LYS A 116 4.55 -6.84 -3.44
C LYS A 116 5.88 -7.58 -3.46
N TRP A 117 6.77 -7.27 -4.40
CA TRP A 117 8.08 -7.91 -4.51
C TRP A 117 9.00 -7.60 -3.33
N LYS A 118 8.95 -6.36 -2.80
CA LYS A 118 9.80 -5.93 -1.69
C LYS A 118 9.60 -6.73 -0.41
N GLY A 119 8.36 -7.18 -0.14
CA GLY A 119 8.04 -7.95 1.06
C GLY A 119 8.86 -9.25 1.21
N GLY A 120 9.28 -9.86 0.09
CA GLY A 120 10.17 -11.02 0.09
C GLY A 120 11.65 -10.67 0.20
N ASN A 121 12.08 -9.47 -0.19
CA ASN A 121 13.50 -9.12 -0.29
C ASN A 121 14.04 -8.27 0.86
N PHE A 122 13.30 -7.26 1.30
CA PHE A 122 13.78 -6.35 2.36
C PHE A 122 13.48 -6.87 3.77
N THR A 123 12.54 -7.81 3.89
CA THR A 123 12.15 -8.40 5.18
C THR A 123 13.12 -9.52 5.62
N TYR A 124 13.80 -10.18 4.67
CA TYR A 124 14.59 -11.37 4.95
C TYR A 124 16.10 -11.22 4.69
N ASN A 125 16.53 -10.25 3.86
CA ASN A 125 17.91 -10.20 3.36
C ASN A 125 18.68 -8.92 3.73
N THR A 126 18.09 -7.99 4.50
CA THR A 126 18.76 -6.73 4.87
C THR A 126 18.63 -6.39 6.35
N ILE A 127 19.67 -5.74 6.91
CA ILE A 127 19.64 -5.21 8.28
C ILE A 127 18.58 -4.08 8.35
N PRO A 128 17.64 -4.11 9.31
CA PRO A 128 16.50 -3.17 9.37
C PRO A 128 16.90 -1.69 9.30
N GLN A 129 18.06 -1.33 9.84
CA GLN A 129 18.59 0.04 9.86
C GLN A 129 18.93 0.58 8.47
N ALA A 130 19.29 -0.28 7.51
CA ALA A 130 19.61 0.12 6.13
C ALA A 130 18.35 0.43 5.28
N ASN A 131 17.16 0.11 5.80
CA ASN A 131 15.92 0.15 5.03
C ASN A 131 15.18 1.50 5.06
N LYS A 132 15.80 2.59 5.54
CA LYS A 132 15.16 3.91 5.63
C LYS A 132 14.62 4.41 4.28
N ILE A 133 15.48 4.51 3.26
CA ILE A 133 15.09 4.99 1.92
C ILE A 133 14.00 4.08 1.30
N PRO A 134 14.13 2.73 1.33
CA PRO A 134 13.06 1.84 0.93
C PRO A 134 11.75 2.08 1.70
N ALA A 135 11.78 2.29 3.01
CA ALA A 135 10.61 2.54 3.84
C ALA A 135 9.91 3.85 3.46
N ASP A 136 10.64 4.95 3.30
CA ASP A 136 10.11 6.24 2.86
C ASP A 136 9.38 6.12 1.52
N LYS A 137 10.02 5.45 0.55
CA LYS A 137 9.44 5.22 -0.77
C LYS A 137 8.19 4.34 -0.69
N SER A 138 8.19 3.31 0.15
CA SER A 138 7.06 2.39 0.31
C SER A 138 5.86 3.10 0.92
N LEU A 139 6.06 3.90 1.97
CA LEU A 139 5.01 4.69 2.61
C LEU A 139 4.41 5.74 1.65
N LYS A 140 5.26 6.43 0.88
CA LYS A 140 4.78 7.36 -0.16
C LYS A 140 3.91 6.66 -1.19
N ASN A 141 4.34 5.49 -1.68
CA ASN A 141 3.58 4.72 -2.66
C ASN A 141 2.26 4.21 -2.09
N ALA A 142 2.25 3.75 -0.83
CA ALA A 142 1.05 3.28 -0.16
C ALA A 142 0.00 4.38 -0.04
N LYS A 143 0.39 5.57 0.43
CA LYS A 143 -0.50 6.74 0.50
C LYS A 143 -1.03 7.13 -0.87
N PHE A 144 -0.15 7.22 -1.86
CA PHE A 144 -0.54 7.58 -3.23
C PHE A 144 -1.52 6.56 -3.82
N PHE A 145 -1.21 5.27 -3.73
CA PHE A 145 -2.07 4.22 -4.27
C PHE A 145 -3.43 4.18 -3.56
N ALA A 146 -3.42 4.09 -2.22
CA ALA A 146 -4.65 3.97 -1.45
C ALA A 146 -5.55 5.19 -1.62
N SER A 147 -5.01 6.41 -1.59
CA SER A 147 -5.82 7.62 -1.78
C SER A 147 -6.49 7.67 -3.15
N ASN A 148 -5.80 7.27 -4.22
CA ASN A 148 -6.39 7.20 -5.55
C ASN A 148 -7.50 6.15 -5.64
N ILE A 149 -7.27 4.94 -5.11
CA ILE A 149 -8.27 3.87 -5.15
C ILE A 149 -9.49 4.22 -4.29
N ILE A 150 -9.28 4.78 -3.10
CA ILE A 150 -10.37 5.18 -2.20
C ILE A 150 -11.21 6.27 -2.84
N LYS A 151 -10.61 7.29 -3.46
CA LYS A 151 -11.35 8.32 -4.23
C LYS A 151 -12.18 7.75 -5.37
N VAL A 152 -11.72 6.67 -6.00
CA VAL A 152 -12.49 5.96 -7.05
C VAL A 152 -13.70 5.23 -6.46
N ILE A 153 -13.62 4.73 -5.23
CA ILE A 153 -14.71 4.01 -4.57
C ILE A 153 -15.73 4.96 -3.93
N GLU A 154 -15.27 6.03 -3.29
CA GLU A 154 -16.11 6.98 -2.53
C GLU A 154 -16.81 8.03 -3.41
N ARG A 155 -16.63 7.95 -4.73
CA ARG A 155 -17.31 8.79 -5.72
C ARG A 155 -18.59 8.14 -6.21
#